data_AF-A0A924IRY1-F1
#
_entry.id   AF-A0A924IRY1-F1
#
_cell.length_a   1.000
_cell.length_b   1.000
_cell.length_c   1.000
_cell.angle_alpha   90.00
_cell.angle_beta   90.00
_cell.angle_gamma   90.00
#
_symmetry.space_group_name_H-M   'P 1'
#
loop_
_entity.id
_entity.type
_entity.pdbx_description
1 polymer ?
#
loop_
_entity_poly.entity_id
_entity_poly.type
_entity_poly.pdbx_seq_one_letter_code
_entity_poly.pdbx_strand_id
1 'polypeptide(L)'
;TVGVYGLVAGIVKLDDAGLHLGQTGHGVRRSVGRGILWLAPWLMKGLSIAGTAAMFLVGGGILTHGLAPLQQVVEGITASAGSVPSVGAALALITPLLMDAVVGIVAGALVLSAVLLVKKVLGKR
;
A
#
# COMPACT_ATOMS: atom_id res chain seq x y z
N THR A 1 7.42 -2.19 14.79
CA THR A 1 8.58 -2.64 13.99
C THR A 1 8.68 -4.15 13.87
N VAL A 2 8.54 -4.90 14.97
CA VAL A 2 8.62 -6.38 14.96
C VAL A 2 7.69 -7.03 13.92
N GLY A 3 6.45 -6.55 13.79
CA GLY A 3 5.49 -7.12 12.82
C GLY A 3 5.93 -7.03 11.35
N VAL A 4 6.41 -5.87 10.91
CA VAL A 4 6.82 -5.67 9.49
C VAL A 4 8.08 -6.47 9.17
N TYR A 5 9.12 -6.34 10.01
CA TYR A 5 10.38 -7.06 9.77
C TYR A 5 10.22 -8.57 9.94
N GLY A 6 9.37 -9.03 10.87
CA GLY A 6 9.04 -10.44 11.05
C GLY A 6 8.28 -11.02 9.84
N LEU A 7 7.32 -10.26 9.28
CA LEU A 7 6.61 -10.66 8.07
C LEU A 7 7.57 -10.74 6.87
N VAL A 8 8.40 -9.72 6.65
CA VAL A 8 9.41 -9.72 5.58
C VAL A 8 10.39 -10.88 5.74
N ALA A 9 10.91 -11.10 6.94
CA ALA A 9 11.80 -12.23 7.23
C ALA A 9 11.13 -13.59 6.99
N GLY A 10 9.84 -13.71 7.35
CA GLY A 10 9.05 -14.90 7.07
C GLY A 10 8.92 -15.17 5.57
N ILE A 11 8.63 -14.14 4.78
CA ILE A 11 8.49 -14.26 3.31
C ILE A 11 9.82 -14.67 2.67
N VAL A 12 10.92 -14.02 3.03
CA VAL A 12 12.27 -14.36 2.51
C VAL A 12 12.63 -15.79 2.85
N LYS A 13 12.36 -16.23 4.09
CA LYS A 13 12.67 -17.59 4.51
C LYS A 13 11.82 -18.66 3.83
N LEU A 14 10.57 -18.33 3.47
CA LEU A 14 9.73 -19.21 2.66
C LEU A 14 10.26 -19.36 1.24
N ASP A 15 10.79 -18.29 0.63
CA ASP A 15 11.41 -18.34 -0.70
C ASP A 15 12.68 -19.21 -0.68
N ASP A 16 13.57 -19.00 0.30
CA ASP A 16 14.77 -19.81 0.51
C ASP A 16 14.43 -21.30 0.76
N ALA A 17 13.40 -21.57 1.56
CA ALA A 17 12.92 -22.92 1.82
C ALA A 17 12.33 -23.57 0.55
N GLY A 18 11.62 -22.80 -0.28
CA GLY A 18 11.10 -23.24 -1.57
C GLY A 18 12.23 -23.65 -2.52
N LEU A 19 13.29 -22.83 -2.60
CA LEU A 19 14.49 -23.11 -3.39
C LEU A 19 15.18 -24.39 -2.91
N HIS A 20 15.42 -24.48 -1.60
CA HIS A 20 16.06 -25.63 -0.98
C HIS A 20 15.29 -26.94 -1.23
N LEU A 21 13.96 -26.93 -1.03
CA LEU A 21 13.10 -28.09 -1.28
C LEU A 21 13.01 -28.46 -2.77
N GLY A 22 13.08 -27.48 -3.66
CA GLY A 22 13.10 -27.68 -5.11
C GLY A 22 14.41 -28.32 -5.61
N GLN A 23 15.54 -28.03 -4.96
CA GLN A 23 16.87 -28.53 -5.32
C GLN A 23 17.20 -29.88 -4.66
N THR A 24 16.88 -30.04 -3.37
CA THR A 24 17.27 -31.22 -2.57
C THR A 24 16.15 -32.25 -2.40
N GLY A 25 14.89 -31.87 -2.67
CA GLY A 25 13.73 -32.74 -2.49
C GLY A 25 13.48 -33.71 -3.63
N HIS A 26 12.77 -34.81 -3.33
CA HIS A 26 12.26 -35.77 -4.32
C HIS A 26 10.73 -35.86 -4.27
N GLY A 27 10.11 -36.19 -5.40
CA GLY A 27 8.66 -36.36 -5.54
C GLY A 27 7.88 -35.15 -5.04
N VAL A 28 7.04 -35.38 -4.01
CA VAL A 28 6.15 -34.38 -3.41
C VAL A 28 6.91 -33.19 -2.81
N ARG A 29 8.08 -33.40 -2.19
CA ARG A 29 8.87 -32.27 -1.63
C ARG A 29 9.34 -31.31 -2.74
N ARG A 30 9.70 -31.86 -3.90
CA ARG A 30 10.13 -31.06 -5.06
C ARG A 30 8.97 -30.37 -5.76
N SER A 31 7.78 -30.96 -5.80
CA SER A 31 6.59 -30.27 -6.33
C SER A 31 6.16 -29.12 -5.41
N VAL A 32 6.18 -29.32 -4.09
CA VAL A 32 5.89 -28.26 -3.11
C VAL A 32 6.91 -27.13 -3.22
N GLY A 33 8.22 -27.41 -3.26
CA GLY A 33 9.24 -26.37 -3.42
C GLY A 33 9.07 -25.53 -4.69
N ARG A 34 8.73 -26.18 -5.82
CA ARG A 34 8.40 -25.48 -7.07
C ARG A 34 7.10 -24.66 -6.98
N GLY A 35 6.09 -25.17 -6.26
CA GLY A 35 4.85 -24.44 -6.02
C GLY A 35 5.07 -23.16 -5.22
N ILE A 36 5.90 -23.21 -4.17
CA ILE A 36 6.29 -22.03 -3.38
C ILE A 36 6.99 -21.00 -4.28
N LEU A 37 7.96 -21.45 -5.08
CA LEU A 37 8.69 -20.57 -6.00
C LEU A 37 7.80 -19.94 -7.06
N TRP A 38 6.78 -20.66 -7.52
CA TRP A 38 5.82 -20.14 -8.49
C TRP A 38 4.92 -19.05 -7.88
N LEU A 39 4.61 -19.14 -6.59
CA LEU A 39 3.82 -18.15 -5.85
C LEU A 39 4.64 -16.91 -5.45
N ALA A 40 5.95 -17.04 -5.24
CA ALA A 40 6.80 -15.94 -4.78
C ALA A 40 6.70 -14.66 -5.65
N PRO A 41 6.73 -14.71 -7.00
CA PRO A 41 6.56 -13.52 -7.84
C PRO A 41 5.20 -12.83 -7.67
N TRP A 42 4.13 -13.61 -7.45
CA TRP A 42 2.79 -13.08 -7.26
C TRP A 42 2.65 -12.39 -5.91
N LEU A 43 3.22 -12.99 -4.87
CA LEU A 43 3.29 -12.40 -3.54
C LEU A 43 4.04 -11.07 -3.57
N MET A 44 5.22 -11.02 -4.20
CA MET A 44 6.04 -9.80 -4.30
C MET A 44 5.33 -8.68 -5.09
N LYS A 45 4.61 -9.03 -6.17
CA LYS A 45 3.77 -8.07 -6.90
C LYS A 45 2.62 -7.54 -6.03
N GLY A 46 1.92 -8.43 -5.34
CA GLY A 46 0.83 -8.06 -4.43
C GLY A 46 1.31 -7.12 -3.32
N LEU A 47 2.44 -7.44 -2.69
CA LEU A 47 3.07 -6.60 -1.67
C LEU A 47 3.52 -5.25 -2.21
N SER A 48 4.00 -5.18 -3.45
CA SER A 48 4.38 -3.90 -4.08
C SER A 48 3.17 -2.98 -4.27
N ILE A 49 2.05 -3.53 -4.73
CA ILE A 49 0.80 -2.78 -4.90
C ILE A 49 0.25 -2.34 -3.54
N ALA A 50 0.16 -3.28 -2.59
CA ALA A 50 -0.30 -3.00 -1.24
C ALA A 50 0.58 -1.96 -0.53
N GLY A 51 1.89 -2.07 -0.67
CA GLY A 51 2.86 -1.11 -0.15
C GLY A 51 2.68 0.27 -0.77
N THR A 52 2.48 0.37 -2.08
CA THR A 52 2.23 1.64 -2.76
C THR A 52 0.91 2.27 -2.29
N ALA A 53 -0.17 1.48 -2.21
CA ALA A 53 -1.46 1.93 -1.68
C ALA A 53 -1.33 2.42 -0.24
N ALA A 54 -0.59 1.70 0.60
CA ALA A 54 -0.31 2.09 1.98
C ALA A 54 0.47 3.41 2.05
N MET A 55 1.47 3.62 1.19
CA MET A 55 2.23 4.88 1.17
C MET A 55 1.34 6.08 0.82
N PHE A 56 0.40 5.93 -0.11
CA PHE A 56 -0.56 7.00 -0.41
C PHE A 56 -1.56 7.24 0.71
N LEU A 57 -2.11 6.17 1.30
CA LEU A 57 -3.04 6.29 2.42
C LEU A 57 -2.37 6.95 3.63
N VAL A 58 -1.17 6.50 4.00
CA VAL A 58 -0.42 7.04 5.14
C VAL A 58 0.01 8.48 4.85
N GLY A 59 0.56 8.77 3.67
CA GLY A 59 0.96 10.13 3.29
C GLY A 59 -0.21 11.09 3.22
N GLY A 60 -1.35 10.65 2.70
CA GLY A 60 -2.58 11.42 2.66
C GLY A 60 -3.14 11.71 4.05
N GLY A 61 -3.16 10.71 4.94
CA GLY A 61 -3.52 10.90 6.34
C GLY A 61 -2.66 11.93 7.06
N ILE A 62 -1.35 11.95 6.80
CA ILE A 62 -0.45 12.98 7.34
C ILE A 62 -0.85 14.38 6.85
N LEU A 63 -1.25 14.53 5.58
CA LEU A 63 -1.67 15.82 5.02
C LEU A 63 -3.04 16.26 5.53
N THR A 64 -4.02 15.36 5.59
CA THR A 64 -5.38 15.66 6.04
C THR A 64 -5.42 16.06 7.51
N HIS A 65 -4.59 15.44 8.36
CA HIS A 65 -4.48 15.80 9.77
C HIS A 65 -3.51 16.97 10.02
N GLY A 66 -2.52 17.17 9.14
CA GLY A 66 -1.54 18.26 9.26
C GLY A 66 -2.05 19.62 8.77
N LEU A 67 -3.08 19.64 7.92
CA LEU A 67 -3.63 20.85 7.32
C LEU A 67 -5.09 21.05 7.74
N ALA A 68 -5.34 22.06 8.59
CA ALA A 68 -6.68 22.34 9.13
C ALA A 68 -7.79 22.44 8.05
N PRO A 69 -7.58 23.09 6.88
CA PRO A 69 -8.62 23.13 5.85
C PRO A 69 -8.97 21.74 5.29
N LEU A 70 -7.99 20.85 5.13
CA LEU A 70 -8.25 19.48 4.67
C LEU A 70 -8.95 18.67 5.74
N GLN A 71 -8.54 18.81 6.99
CA GLN A 71 -9.18 18.15 8.12
C GLN A 71 -10.68 18.47 8.18
N GLN A 72 -11.04 19.75 8.08
CA GLN A 72 -12.45 20.19 8.10
C GLN A 72 -13.27 19.60 6.95
N VAL A 73 -12.67 19.50 5.75
CA VAL A 73 -13.34 18.88 4.59
C VAL A 73 -13.57 17.39 4.84
N VAL A 74 -12.56 16.66 5.32
CA VAL A 74 -12.69 15.22 5.61
C VAL A 74 -13.70 14.97 6.73
N GLU A 75 -13.70 15.78 7.79
CA GLU A 75 -14.67 15.70 8.88
C GLU A 75 -16.09 15.97 8.40
N GLY A 76 -16.31 16.99 7.57
CA GLY A 76 -17.64 17.29 7.01
C GLY A 76 -18.18 16.17 6.13
N ILE A 77 -17.34 15.58 5.28
CA ILE A 77 -17.72 14.42 4.44
C ILE A 77 -18.00 13.19 5.31
N THR A 78 -17.18 12.94 6.32
CA THR A 78 -17.33 11.78 7.23
C THR A 78 -18.58 11.90 8.08
N ALA A 79 -18.89 13.10 8.61
CA ALA A 79 -20.13 13.35 9.36
C ALA A 79 -21.37 13.12 8.48
N SER A 80 -21.33 13.55 7.23
CA SER A 80 -22.40 13.31 6.26
C SER A 80 -22.57 11.81 5.99
N ALA A 81 -21.47 11.07 5.81
CA ALA A 81 -21.48 9.63 5.59
C ALA A 81 -22.00 8.84 6.82
N GLY A 82 -21.73 9.32 8.03
CA GLY A 82 -22.21 8.73 9.29
C GLY A 82 -23.71 8.89 9.52
N SER A 83 -24.36 9.85 8.87
CA SER A 83 -25.79 10.13 9.02
C SER A 83 -26.73 9.15 8.30
N VAL A 84 -26.17 8.24 7.48
CA VAL A 84 -26.95 7.26 6.71
C VAL A 84 -27.53 6.19 7.64
N PRO A 85 -28.86 6.01 7.69
CA PRO A 85 -29.47 4.95 8.49
C PRO A 85 -28.94 3.58 8.09
N SER A 86 -28.74 2.68 9.06
CA SER A 86 -28.26 1.29 8.91
C SER A 86 -26.80 1.08 8.45
N VAL A 87 -26.21 1.97 7.63
CA VAL A 87 -24.85 1.79 7.09
C VAL A 87 -23.86 2.87 7.57
N GLY A 88 -24.35 3.93 8.23
CA GLY A 88 -23.54 5.09 8.64
C GLY A 88 -22.30 4.76 9.47
N ALA A 89 -22.38 3.77 10.37
CA ALA A 89 -21.22 3.34 11.17
C ALA A 89 -20.09 2.74 10.31
N ALA A 90 -20.43 1.92 9.31
CA ALA A 90 -19.44 1.35 8.39
C ALA A 90 -18.85 2.44 7.49
N LEU A 91 -19.69 3.35 6.99
CA LEU A 91 -19.25 4.47 6.16
C LEU A 91 -18.34 5.43 6.94
N ALA A 92 -18.63 5.72 8.21
CA ALA A 92 -17.80 6.58 9.04
C ALA A 92 -16.37 6.02 9.27
N LEU A 93 -16.19 4.70 9.21
CA LEU A 93 -14.87 4.06 9.31
C LEU A 93 -14.11 4.08 7.98
N ILE A 94 -14.80 3.90 6.85
CA ILE A 94 -14.17 3.74 5.53
C ILE A 94 -13.95 5.08 4.84
N THR A 95 -14.84 6.05 5.05
CA THR A 95 -14.80 7.39 4.43
C THR A 95 -13.47 8.11 4.67
N PRO A 96 -12.97 8.26 5.92
CA PRO A 96 -11.70 8.94 6.14
C PRO A 96 -10.52 8.23 5.46
N LEU A 97 -10.47 6.89 5.48
CA LEU A 97 -9.44 6.10 4.79
C LEU A 97 -9.43 6.35 3.27
N LEU A 98 -10.61 6.44 2.65
CA LEU A 98 -10.75 6.76 1.23
C LEU A 98 -10.34 8.20 0.94
N MET A 99 -10.73 9.16 1.79
CA MET A 99 -10.35 10.56 1.63
C MET A 99 -8.84 10.74 1.75
N ASP A 100 -8.22 10.12 2.74
CA ASP A 100 -6.77 10.11 2.91
C ASP A 100 -6.08 9.52 1.67
N ALA A 101 -6.56 8.37 1.16
CA ALA A 101 -6.01 7.79 -0.06
C ALA A 101 -6.12 8.74 -1.28
N VAL A 102 -7.28 9.38 -1.47
CA VAL A 102 -7.51 10.35 -2.56
C VAL A 102 -6.58 11.55 -2.42
N VAL A 103 -6.50 12.15 -1.23
CA VAL A 103 -5.62 13.30 -0.95
C VAL A 103 -4.16 12.92 -1.18
N GLY A 104 -3.74 11.75 -0.70
CA GLY A 104 -2.39 11.23 -0.91
C GLY A 104 -2.05 11.04 -2.38
N ILE A 105 -2.96 10.47 -3.18
CA ILE A 105 -2.77 10.29 -4.63
C ILE A 105 -2.67 11.64 -5.34
N VAL A 106 -3.57 12.59 -5.03
CA VAL A 106 -3.57 13.93 -5.63
C VAL A 106 -2.28 14.67 -5.29
N ALA A 107 -1.88 14.68 -4.02
CA ALA A 107 -0.63 15.31 -3.59
C ALA A 107 0.59 14.66 -4.27
N GLY A 108 0.65 13.34 -4.32
CA GLY A 108 1.72 12.61 -5.01
C GLY A 108 1.79 12.93 -6.50
N ALA A 109 0.64 13.00 -7.18
CA ALA A 109 0.57 13.38 -8.59
C ALA A 109 1.02 14.82 -8.83
N LEU A 110 0.65 15.77 -7.96
CA LEU A 110 1.10 17.16 -8.02
C LEU A 110 2.62 17.27 -7.84
N VAL A 111 3.18 16.62 -6.82
CA VAL A 111 4.62 16.60 -6.57
C VAL A 111 5.36 15.98 -7.75
N LEU A 112 4.90 14.83 -8.25
CA LEU A 112 5.50 14.17 -9.40
C LEU A 112 5.48 15.09 -10.63
N SER A 113 4.35 15.74 -10.90
CA SER A 113 4.22 16.69 -12.01
C SER A 113 5.19 17.86 -11.90
N ALA A 114 5.33 18.43 -10.70
CA ALA A 114 6.29 19.50 -10.43
C ALA A 114 7.74 19.02 -10.64
N VAL A 115 8.10 17.86 -10.12
CA VAL A 115 9.44 17.26 -10.29
C VAL A 115 9.73 17.01 -11.78
N LEU A 116 8.77 16.49 -12.53
CA LEU A 116 8.92 16.26 -13.96
C LEU A 116 9.07 17.56 -14.74
N LEU A 117 8.32 18.61 -14.39
CA LEU A 117 8.45 19.94 -14.99
C LEU A 117 9.84 20.53 -14.73
N VAL A 118 10.31 20.47 -13.49
CA VAL A 118 11.65 20.94 -13.09
C VAL A 118 12.73 20.16 -13.84
N LYS A 119 12.65 18.83 -13.89
CA LYS A 119 13.59 18.00 -14.66
C LYS A 119 13.58 18.34 -16.14
N LYS A 120 12.41 18.62 -16.73
CA LYS A 120 12.29 19.03 -18.14
C LYS A 120 12.94 20.39 -18.42
N VAL A 121 12.85 21.33 -17.46
CA VAL A 121 13.47 22.66 -17.58
C VAL A 121 14.99 22.60 -17.34
N LEU A 122 15.45 21.77 -16.40
CA LEU A 122 16.87 21.65 -16.03
C LEU A 122 17.66 20.69 -16.96
N GLY A 123 17.04 19.63 -17.47
CA GLY A 123 17.65 18.64 -18.37
C GLY A 123 17.82 19.10 -19.81
N LYS A 124 17.72 20.42 -20.06
CA LYS A 124 17.93 21.06 -21.36
C LYS A 124 19.35 21.65 -21.51
N ARG A 125 20.32 21.12 -20.76
CA ARG A 125 21.76 21.38 -20.94
C ARG A 125 22.46 20.11 -21.38
#